data_AF-A0A8T9SZ04-F1
#
_entry.id   AF-A0A8T9SZ04-F1
#
_cell.length_a   1.000
_cell.length_b   1.000
_cell.length_c   1.000
_cell.angle_alpha   90.00
_cell.angle_beta   90.00
_cell.angle_gamma   90.00
#
_symmetry.space_group_name_H-M   'P 1'
#
loop_
_entity.id
_entity.type
_entity.pdbx_description
1 polymer ?
#
loop_
_entity_poly.entity_id
_entity_poly.type
_entity_poly.pdbx_seq_one_letter_code
_entity_poly.pdbx_strand_id
1 'polypeptide(L)'
;MIFLGSSRITAALLLAGGSFLAATAQAQTNIAILQKADALVGERKYASAFQVLQKYDPRNERPAVVLQKEDIALRYNVGHSQYRRFAFKDVQLTDNLENFRSPDSTYTLTPFPLGRALRTLKARYPNDYKLDRGLGDYYFAVQQCNCAETSKEEDDLFPLIIQYYDVAHEHGYGDYSSYYAQGYSYQRLGMFQESVAPFLRSIELRKNYPESHLNLAFVYLELKQFEKAKEQAQLAVELFPDEQHKSDANFLLKTVEERLQGKEAVAPKPTATPQKGTKKPARKRVI
;
A
#
# COMPACT_ATOMS: atom_id res chain seq x y z
N MET A 1 53.60 -32.21 -52.99
CA MET A 1 52.58 -31.23 -53.42
C MET A 1 51.30 -31.48 -52.62
N ILE A 2 50.82 -30.46 -51.88
CA ILE A 2 49.38 -30.06 -51.76
C ILE A 2 48.44 -31.07 -51.04
N PHE A 3 47.55 -30.76 -50.08
CA PHE A 3 47.05 -29.56 -49.39
C PHE A 3 46.28 -30.03 -48.11
N LEU A 4 46.38 -29.22 -47.04
CA LEU A 4 45.31 -28.69 -46.15
C LEU A 4 43.96 -29.45 -45.93
N GLY A 5 43.56 -29.54 -44.65
CA GLY A 5 42.20 -29.87 -44.22
C GLY A 5 41.89 -29.39 -42.79
N SER A 6 41.67 -28.09 -42.65
CA SER A 6 41.45 -27.32 -41.42
C SER A 6 40.06 -27.47 -40.80
N SER A 7 40.04 -27.47 -39.46
CA SER A 7 39.13 -26.75 -38.55
C SER A 7 37.62 -26.72 -38.87
N ARG A 8 36.85 -27.50 -38.11
CA ARG A 8 35.40 -27.32 -37.93
C ARG A 8 35.06 -27.17 -36.45
N ILE A 9 35.57 -26.13 -35.79
CA ILE A 9 35.08 -25.70 -34.47
C ILE A 9 35.14 -24.17 -34.36
N THR A 10 34.30 -23.42 -35.07
CA THR A 10 34.22 -21.94 -34.90
C THR A 10 32.87 -21.30 -35.27
N ALA A 11 31.75 -22.02 -35.33
CA ALA A 11 30.46 -21.41 -35.69
C ALA A 11 29.39 -21.39 -34.57
N ALA A 12 29.48 -22.24 -33.54
CA ALA A 12 28.43 -22.35 -32.52
C ALA A 12 28.62 -21.40 -31.30
N LEU A 13 29.82 -20.86 -31.08
CA LEU A 13 30.11 -20.00 -29.90
C LEU A 13 29.81 -18.51 -30.12
N LEU A 14 29.68 -18.05 -31.37
CA LEU A 14 29.47 -16.64 -31.71
C LEU A 14 28.00 -16.18 -31.57
N LEU A 15 27.02 -17.07 -31.77
CA LEU A 15 25.60 -16.72 -31.69
C LEU A 15 25.13 -16.54 -30.23
N ALA A 16 25.63 -17.35 -29.30
CA ALA A 16 25.29 -17.21 -27.88
C ALA A 16 25.89 -15.94 -27.25
N GLY A 17 27.10 -15.54 -27.68
CA GLY A 17 27.76 -14.31 -27.21
C GLY A 17 27.04 -13.03 -27.64
N GLY A 18 26.52 -12.99 -28.88
CA GLY A 18 25.79 -11.82 -29.39
C GLY A 18 24.46 -11.56 -28.68
N SER A 19 23.68 -12.61 -28.41
CA SER A 19 22.41 -12.50 -27.69
C SER A 19 22.59 -12.12 -26.21
N PHE A 20 23.64 -12.64 -25.56
CA PHE A 20 23.95 -12.28 -24.17
C PHE A 20 24.38 -10.82 -24.04
N LEU A 21 25.29 -10.36 -24.91
CA LEU A 21 25.72 -8.96 -24.93
C LEU A 21 24.56 -8.00 -25.20
N ALA A 22 23.67 -8.32 -26.14
CA ALA A 22 22.48 -7.52 -26.41
C ALA A 22 21.52 -7.47 -25.21
N ALA A 23 21.31 -8.60 -24.52
CA ALA A 23 20.49 -8.66 -23.31
C ALA A 23 21.09 -7.82 -22.17
N THR A 24 22.42 -7.87 -21.98
CA THR A 24 23.11 -7.05 -20.96
C THR A 24 23.05 -5.56 -21.28
N ALA A 25 23.24 -5.16 -22.54
CA ALA A 25 23.12 -3.77 -22.96
C ALA A 25 21.69 -3.24 -22.77
N GLN A 26 20.68 -4.06 -23.09
CA GLN A 26 19.28 -3.73 -22.89
C GLN A 26 18.91 -3.62 -21.40
N ALA A 27 19.46 -4.47 -20.54
CA ALA A 27 19.31 -4.39 -19.10
C ALA A 27 19.97 -3.12 -18.52
N GLN A 28 21.19 -2.81 -18.96
CA GLN A 28 21.89 -1.58 -18.56
C GLN A 28 21.12 -0.33 -18.99
N THR A 29 20.55 -0.34 -20.20
CA THR A 29 19.71 0.75 -20.70
C THR A 29 18.45 0.91 -19.86
N ASN A 30 17.79 -0.19 -19.47
CA ASN A 30 16.64 -0.13 -18.55
C ASN A 30 17.03 0.56 -17.25
N ILE A 31 18.11 0.12 -16.60
CA ILE A 31 18.56 0.67 -15.31
C ILE A 31 18.82 2.17 -15.41
N ALA A 32 19.55 2.60 -16.44
CA ALA A 32 19.88 4.02 -16.63
C ALA A 32 18.63 4.90 -16.83
N ILE A 33 17.63 4.42 -17.56
CA ILE A 33 16.37 5.16 -17.77
C ILE A 33 15.57 5.28 -16.48
N LEU A 34 15.45 4.19 -15.70
CA LEU A 34 14.72 4.19 -14.43
C LEU A 34 15.39 5.14 -13.43
N GLN A 35 16.72 5.06 -13.29
CA GLN A 35 17.51 5.94 -12.41
C GLN A 35 17.38 7.41 -12.81
N LYS A 36 17.36 7.70 -14.12
CA LYS A 36 17.15 9.07 -14.61
C LYS A 36 15.77 9.59 -14.22
N ALA A 37 14.72 8.76 -14.32
CA ALA A 37 13.39 9.14 -13.89
C ALA A 37 13.31 9.36 -12.37
N ASP A 38 13.95 8.50 -11.56
CA ASP A 38 14.02 8.67 -10.10
C ASP A 38 14.71 9.98 -9.71
N ALA A 39 15.83 10.33 -10.37
CA ALA A 39 16.52 11.59 -10.14
C ALA A 39 15.60 12.80 -10.44
N LEU A 40 14.84 12.75 -11.53
CA LEU A 40 13.86 13.78 -11.87
C LEU A 40 12.73 13.86 -10.84
N VAL A 41 12.22 12.74 -10.34
CA VAL A 41 11.22 12.72 -9.25
C VAL A 41 11.79 13.35 -7.97
N GLY A 42 13.05 13.06 -7.62
CA GLY A 42 13.73 13.70 -6.48
C GLY A 42 13.89 15.21 -6.63
N GLU A 43 14.03 15.70 -7.86
CA GLU A 43 14.03 17.12 -8.22
C GLU A 43 12.60 17.71 -8.37
N ARG A 44 11.55 16.93 -8.08
CA ARG A 44 10.12 17.28 -8.29
C ARG A 44 9.76 17.62 -9.73
N LYS A 45 10.49 17.07 -10.68
CA LYS A 45 10.24 17.17 -12.12
C LYS A 45 9.38 16.00 -12.60
N TYR A 46 8.16 15.91 -12.09
CA TYR A 46 7.25 14.77 -12.31
C TYR A 46 6.80 14.62 -13.76
N ALA A 47 6.53 15.74 -14.46
CA ALA A 47 6.16 15.71 -15.87
C ALA A 47 7.34 15.25 -16.73
N SER A 48 8.54 15.78 -16.45
CA SER A 48 9.77 15.35 -17.11
C SER A 48 10.08 13.87 -16.87
N ALA A 49 9.95 13.39 -15.62
CA ALA A 49 10.17 11.99 -15.27
C ALA A 49 9.21 11.06 -16.04
N PHE A 50 7.92 11.38 -16.02
CA PHE A 50 6.92 10.62 -16.76
C PHE A 50 7.19 10.61 -18.27
N GLN A 51 7.59 11.75 -18.84
CA GLN A 51 7.89 11.85 -20.27
C GLN A 51 9.10 11.00 -20.68
N VAL A 52 10.15 10.94 -19.84
CA VAL A 52 11.32 10.07 -20.07
C VAL A 52 10.88 8.59 -20.17
N LEU A 53 10.07 8.14 -19.20
CA LEU A 53 9.55 6.77 -19.19
C LEU A 53 8.59 6.49 -20.35
N GLN A 54 7.72 7.46 -20.67
CA GLN A 54 6.75 7.34 -21.76
C GLN A 54 7.43 7.26 -23.14
N LYS A 55 8.50 8.03 -23.35
CA LYS A 55 9.29 7.95 -24.60
C LYS A 55 9.99 6.60 -24.72
N TYR A 56 10.44 6.03 -23.60
CA TYR A 56 11.18 4.78 -23.58
C TYR A 56 10.28 3.54 -23.75
N ASP A 57 9.13 3.52 -23.08
CA ASP A 57 8.14 2.44 -23.17
C ASP A 57 6.75 2.99 -23.55
N PRO A 58 6.55 3.40 -24.82
CA PRO A 58 5.31 4.05 -25.23
C PRO A 58 4.11 3.09 -25.23
N ARG A 59 4.35 1.77 -25.30
CA ARG A 59 3.32 0.73 -25.35
C ARG A 59 3.04 0.07 -24.01
N ASN A 60 3.77 0.44 -22.95
CA ASN A 60 3.62 -0.10 -21.60
C ASN A 60 3.86 -1.63 -21.56
N GLU A 61 4.94 -2.07 -22.21
CA GLU A 61 5.29 -3.49 -22.35
C GLU A 61 6.31 -3.96 -21.31
N ARG A 62 6.91 -3.04 -20.53
CA ARG A 62 8.01 -3.33 -19.60
C ARG A 62 7.55 -3.17 -18.14
N PRO A 63 7.49 -4.25 -17.33
CA PRO A 63 6.99 -4.19 -15.95
C PRO A 63 7.61 -3.10 -15.09
N ALA A 64 8.94 -3.05 -15.01
CA ALA A 64 9.64 -2.06 -14.19
C ALA A 64 9.35 -0.60 -14.60
N VAL A 65 9.20 -0.34 -15.91
CA VAL A 65 8.91 1.01 -16.41
C VAL A 65 7.46 1.38 -16.11
N VAL A 66 6.52 0.44 -16.28
CA VAL A 66 5.10 0.68 -15.96
C VAL A 66 4.87 0.89 -14.47
N LEU A 67 5.56 0.14 -13.60
CA LEU A 67 5.49 0.33 -12.15
C LEU A 67 6.03 1.70 -11.73
N GLN A 68 7.12 2.18 -12.33
CA GLN A 68 7.60 3.53 -12.02
C GLN A 68 6.68 4.63 -12.57
N LYS A 69 6.07 4.42 -13.76
CA LYS A 69 5.01 5.31 -14.26
C LYS A 69 3.78 5.32 -13.36
N GLU A 70 3.41 4.16 -12.82
CA GLU A 70 2.31 3.98 -11.88
C GLU A 70 2.54 4.77 -10.60
N ASP A 71 3.71 4.62 -9.95
CA ASP A 71 4.08 5.40 -8.76
C ASP A 71 3.96 6.91 -9.02
N ILE A 72 4.51 7.40 -10.15
CA ILE A 72 4.39 8.81 -10.53
C ILE A 72 2.93 9.21 -10.77
N ALA A 73 2.16 8.36 -11.45
CA ALA A 73 0.77 8.61 -11.79
C ALA A 73 -0.14 8.66 -10.56
N LEU A 74 0.04 7.78 -9.59
CA LEU A 74 -0.80 7.74 -8.39
C LEU A 74 -0.38 8.82 -7.38
N ARG A 75 0.92 9.07 -7.22
CA ARG A 75 1.42 9.97 -6.15
C ARG A 75 1.55 11.42 -6.60
N TYR A 76 1.98 11.67 -7.83
CA TYR A 76 2.46 12.98 -8.27
C TYR A 76 1.67 13.61 -9.43
N ASN A 77 0.52 13.05 -9.80
CA ASN A 77 -0.36 13.70 -10.77
C ASN A 77 -0.94 15.02 -10.21
N VAL A 78 -1.24 15.97 -11.10
CA VAL A 78 -2.01 17.19 -10.79
C VAL A 78 -3.45 17.11 -11.30
N GLY A 79 -3.84 15.95 -11.85
CA GLY A 79 -5.17 15.68 -12.36
C GLY A 79 -5.17 14.38 -13.15
N HIS A 80 -6.33 13.70 -13.18
CA HIS A 80 -6.51 12.50 -13.98
C HIS A 80 -7.93 12.39 -14.51
N SER A 81 -8.10 11.58 -15.55
CA SER A 81 -9.41 11.15 -16.03
C SER A 81 -9.53 9.65 -15.85
N GLN A 82 -10.22 9.23 -14.78
CA GLN A 82 -10.56 7.83 -14.49
C GLN A 82 -9.33 6.88 -14.51
N TYR A 83 -8.16 7.37 -14.05
CA TYR A 83 -6.86 6.69 -14.14
C TYR A 83 -6.50 6.17 -15.55
N ARG A 84 -7.05 6.77 -16.61
CA ARG A 84 -6.75 6.46 -18.02
C ARG A 84 -5.88 7.51 -18.70
N ARG A 85 -5.90 8.71 -18.16
CA ARG A 85 -5.08 9.84 -18.60
C ARG A 85 -4.68 10.67 -17.39
N PHE A 86 -3.51 11.27 -17.44
CA PHE A 86 -2.93 12.01 -16.32
C PHE A 86 -2.34 13.33 -16.78
N ALA A 87 -2.43 14.33 -15.91
CA ALA A 87 -1.68 15.56 -16.00
C ALA A 87 -0.57 15.54 -14.96
N PHE A 88 0.59 16.06 -15.36
CA PHE A 88 1.77 16.19 -14.50
C PHE A 88 2.32 17.60 -14.59
N LYS A 89 3.05 17.99 -13.55
CA LYS A 89 3.72 19.29 -13.50
C LYS A 89 5.08 19.15 -12.83
N ASP A 90 6.06 19.84 -13.37
CA ASP A 90 7.33 20.07 -12.68
C ASP A 90 7.14 21.27 -11.74
N VAL A 91 7.49 21.10 -10.47
CA VAL A 91 7.24 22.09 -9.41
C VAL A 91 8.51 22.40 -8.62
N GLN A 92 8.53 23.52 -7.91
CA GLN A 92 9.66 23.87 -7.04
C GLN A 92 9.66 23.00 -5.78
N LEU A 93 10.84 22.86 -5.15
CA LEU A 93 10.99 22.13 -3.89
C LEU A 93 10.16 22.72 -2.73
N THR A 94 9.82 24.00 -2.81
CA THR A 94 9.00 24.72 -1.84
C THR A 94 7.50 24.63 -2.11
N ASP A 95 7.09 24.18 -3.30
CA ASP A 95 5.67 24.15 -3.67
C ASP A 95 4.93 23.01 -2.96
N ASN A 96 3.65 23.21 -2.67
CA ASN A 96 2.75 22.11 -2.31
C ASN A 96 2.05 21.61 -3.58
N LEU A 97 2.21 20.33 -3.90
CA LEU A 97 1.64 19.73 -5.12
C LEU A 97 0.11 19.78 -5.12
N GLU A 98 -0.53 19.68 -3.95
CA GLU A 98 -1.99 19.70 -3.82
C GLU A 98 -2.60 21.02 -4.33
N ASN A 99 -1.85 22.13 -4.25
CA ASN A 99 -2.30 23.44 -4.75
C ASN A 99 -2.55 23.44 -6.27
N PHE A 100 -2.05 22.44 -6.99
CA PHE A 100 -2.24 22.30 -8.44
C PHE A 100 -3.35 21.31 -8.81
N ARG A 101 -4.04 20.67 -7.85
CA ARG A 101 -5.13 19.72 -8.12
C ARG A 101 -6.50 20.41 -8.10
N SER A 102 -6.65 21.56 -8.77
CA SER A 102 -7.91 22.29 -8.83
C SER A 102 -8.82 21.81 -9.98
N PRO A 103 -10.14 21.61 -9.76
CA PRO A 103 -11.11 21.28 -10.81
C PRO A 103 -11.14 22.25 -12.00
N ASP A 104 -10.79 23.52 -11.75
CA ASP A 104 -10.82 24.58 -12.76
C ASP A 104 -9.56 24.61 -13.64
N SER A 105 -8.57 23.78 -13.32
CA SER A 105 -7.29 23.80 -14.03
C SER A 105 -7.38 23.13 -15.39
N THR A 106 -6.96 23.85 -16.43
CA THR A 106 -6.92 23.33 -17.80
C THR A 106 -5.58 22.63 -18.06
N TYR A 107 -5.54 21.33 -17.81
CA TYR A 107 -4.34 20.51 -18.07
C TYR A 107 -4.44 19.70 -19.36
N THR A 108 -3.30 19.51 -20.02
CA THR A 108 -3.18 18.52 -21.10
C THR A 108 -3.01 17.14 -20.47
N LEU A 109 -3.98 16.26 -20.72
CA LEU A 109 -3.98 14.90 -20.20
C LEU A 109 -3.22 13.95 -21.14
N THR A 110 -2.14 13.37 -20.63
CA THR A 110 -1.34 12.35 -21.32
C THR A 110 -2.00 10.96 -21.16
N PRO A 111 -2.22 10.20 -22.26
CA PRO A 111 -2.76 8.85 -22.16
C PRO A 111 -1.83 7.88 -21.43
N PHE A 112 -2.36 7.23 -20.40
CA PHE A 112 -1.73 6.11 -19.71
C PHE A 112 -2.83 5.28 -19.06
N PRO A 113 -3.35 4.25 -19.75
CA PRO A 113 -4.46 3.44 -19.23
C PRO A 113 -3.96 2.48 -18.14
N LEU A 114 -3.71 3.02 -16.95
CA LEU A 114 -2.97 2.38 -15.86
C LEU A 114 -3.51 0.98 -15.52
N GLY A 115 -4.80 0.87 -15.19
CA GLY A 115 -5.41 -0.42 -14.85
C GLY A 115 -5.33 -1.46 -15.99
N ARG A 116 -5.43 -1.03 -17.26
CA ARG A 116 -5.26 -1.93 -18.41
C ARG A 116 -3.81 -2.36 -18.57
N ALA A 117 -2.86 -1.43 -18.43
CA ALA A 117 -1.44 -1.71 -18.54
C ALA A 117 -0.99 -2.74 -17.50
N LEU A 118 -1.33 -2.51 -16.23
CA LEU A 118 -1.00 -3.42 -15.12
C LEU A 118 -1.62 -4.81 -15.34
N ARG A 119 -2.92 -4.90 -15.65
CA ARG A 119 -3.58 -6.21 -15.90
C ARG A 119 -2.99 -6.95 -17.10
N THR A 120 -2.65 -6.24 -18.17
CA THR A 120 -2.03 -6.83 -19.37
C THR A 120 -0.65 -7.41 -19.02
N LEU A 121 0.15 -6.67 -18.27
CA LEU A 121 1.46 -7.13 -17.82
C LEU A 121 1.33 -8.29 -16.84
N LYS A 122 0.40 -8.23 -15.89
CA LYS A 122 0.16 -9.32 -14.93
C LYS A 122 -0.23 -10.62 -15.64
N ALA A 123 -1.04 -10.56 -16.69
CA ALA A 123 -1.38 -11.72 -17.50
C ALA A 123 -0.15 -12.31 -18.24
N ARG A 124 0.81 -11.47 -18.64
CA ARG A 124 2.05 -11.89 -19.31
C ARG A 124 3.13 -12.38 -18.34
N TYR A 125 3.18 -11.79 -17.14
CA TYR A 125 4.17 -12.03 -16.10
C TYR A 125 3.47 -12.41 -14.79
N PRO A 126 2.81 -13.58 -14.71
CA PRO A 126 1.95 -13.94 -13.58
C PRO A 126 2.69 -14.13 -12.25
N ASN A 127 4.01 -14.29 -12.28
CA ASN A 127 4.85 -14.47 -11.08
C ASN A 127 5.56 -13.18 -10.63
N ASP A 128 5.36 -12.06 -11.33
CA ASP A 128 5.96 -10.79 -10.94
C ASP A 128 5.11 -10.13 -9.83
N TYR A 129 5.46 -10.43 -8.58
CA TYR A 129 4.76 -9.94 -7.38
C TYR A 129 4.76 -8.41 -7.25
N LYS A 130 5.63 -7.70 -7.98
CA LYS A 130 5.62 -6.22 -7.99
C LYS A 130 4.43 -5.69 -8.80
N LEU A 131 3.98 -6.43 -9.81
CA LEU A 131 2.74 -6.11 -10.53
C LEU A 131 1.51 -6.33 -9.65
N ASP A 132 1.54 -7.29 -8.72
CA ASP A 132 0.49 -7.43 -7.72
C ASP A 132 0.45 -6.20 -6.81
N ARG A 133 1.61 -5.77 -6.28
CA ARG A 133 1.69 -4.51 -5.51
C ARG A 133 1.06 -3.33 -6.26
N GLY A 134 1.44 -3.12 -7.53
CA GLY A 134 0.91 -2.02 -8.34
C GLY A 134 -0.60 -2.16 -8.65
N LEU A 135 -1.11 -3.38 -8.79
CA LEU A 135 -2.57 -3.61 -8.92
C LEU A 135 -3.30 -3.29 -7.63
N GLY A 136 -2.76 -3.66 -6.47
CA GLY A 136 -3.31 -3.27 -5.18
C GLY A 136 -3.34 -1.75 -4.99
N ASP A 137 -2.26 -1.04 -5.36
CA ASP A 137 -2.20 0.43 -5.33
C ASP A 137 -3.27 1.04 -6.24
N TYR A 138 -3.38 0.53 -7.47
CA TYR A 138 -4.37 0.97 -8.44
C TYR A 138 -5.80 0.80 -7.92
N TYR A 139 -6.16 -0.38 -7.43
CA TYR A 139 -7.52 -0.64 -6.95
C TYR A 139 -7.85 0.17 -5.70
N PHE A 140 -6.89 0.37 -4.81
CA PHE A 140 -7.07 1.24 -3.66
C PHE A 140 -7.33 2.69 -4.10
N ALA A 141 -6.55 3.21 -5.06
CA ALA A 141 -6.75 4.56 -5.59
C ALA A 141 -8.12 4.74 -6.28
N VAL A 142 -8.55 3.74 -7.07
CA VAL A 142 -9.88 3.67 -7.71
C VAL A 142 -11.00 3.68 -6.67
N GLN A 143 -10.84 2.94 -5.57
CA GLN A 143 -11.82 2.90 -4.49
C GLN A 143 -11.95 4.28 -3.82
N GLN A 144 -10.84 4.96 -3.52
CA GLN A 144 -10.87 6.25 -2.81
C GLN A 144 -11.54 7.37 -3.62
N CYS A 145 -11.36 7.40 -4.93
CA CYS A 145 -12.02 8.39 -5.79
C CYS A 145 -13.45 8.00 -6.20
N ASN A 146 -13.89 6.77 -5.87
CA ASN A 146 -15.06 6.11 -6.45
C ASN A 146 -15.13 6.32 -7.98
N CYS A 147 -14.03 6.01 -8.65
CA CYS A 147 -13.85 6.29 -10.06
C CYS A 147 -13.10 5.16 -10.75
N ALA A 148 -13.22 5.11 -12.08
CA ALA A 148 -12.83 3.99 -12.92
C ALA A 148 -13.60 2.70 -12.57
N GLU A 149 -13.29 1.61 -13.28
CA GLU A 149 -13.88 0.27 -13.06
C GLU A 149 -15.41 0.26 -12.82
N THR A 150 -16.17 1.03 -13.59
CA THR A 150 -17.63 1.27 -13.46
C THR A 150 -18.54 0.03 -13.55
N SER A 151 -17.97 -1.15 -13.70
CA SER A 151 -18.66 -2.43 -13.69
C SER A 151 -18.46 -3.19 -12.38
N LYS A 152 -17.84 -2.57 -11.37
CA LYS A 152 -17.58 -3.12 -10.04
C LYS A 152 -18.21 -2.17 -9.03
N GLU A 153 -18.87 -2.74 -8.04
CA GLU A 153 -19.33 -1.97 -6.89
C GLU A 153 -18.14 -1.66 -5.97
N GLU A 154 -18.29 -0.68 -5.07
CA GLU A 154 -17.21 -0.29 -4.15
C GLU A 154 -16.71 -1.50 -3.32
N ASP A 155 -17.65 -2.35 -2.88
CA ASP A 155 -17.36 -3.53 -2.08
C ASP A 155 -16.62 -4.63 -2.85
N ASP A 156 -16.68 -4.64 -4.18
CA ASP A 156 -15.95 -5.60 -5.03
C ASP A 156 -14.44 -5.28 -5.11
N LEU A 157 -14.05 -4.05 -4.79
CA LEU A 157 -12.66 -3.61 -4.88
C LEU A 157 -11.83 -4.05 -3.66
N PHE A 158 -12.42 -4.07 -2.46
CA PHE A 158 -11.68 -4.44 -1.23
C PHE A 158 -11.09 -5.85 -1.29
N PRO A 159 -11.81 -6.90 -1.74
CA PRO A 159 -11.24 -8.23 -1.90
C PRO A 159 -10.06 -8.27 -2.88
N LEU A 160 -10.13 -7.49 -3.98
CA LEU A 160 -9.03 -7.41 -4.95
C LEU A 160 -7.80 -6.73 -4.33
N ILE A 161 -7.99 -5.63 -3.60
CA ILE A 161 -6.91 -4.91 -2.91
C ILE A 161 -6.18 -5.87 -1.95
N ILE A 162 -6.94 -6.60 -1.12
CA ILE A 162 -6.41 -7.59 -0.19
C ILE A 162 -5.62 -8.67 -0.94
N GLN A 163 -6.24 -9.31 -1.94
CA GLN A 163 -5.63 -10.41 -2.69
C GLN A 163 -4.29 -10.00 -3.31
N TYR A 164 -4.21 -8.83 -3.93
CA TYR A 164 -2.98 -8.38 -4.57
C TYR A 164 -1.90 -7.98 -3.56
N TYR A 165 -2.28 -7.39 -2.42
CA TYR A 165 -1.34 -7.10 -1.35
C TYR A 165 -0.83 -8.34 -0.63
N ASP A 166 -1.67 -9.35 -0.40
CA ASP A 166 -1.25 -10.63 0.20
C ASP A 166 -0.08 -11.22 -0.59
N VAL A 167 -0.21 -11.34 -1.91
CA VAL A 167 0.86 -11.85 -2.79
C VAL A 167 2.13 -11.00 -2.69
N ALA A 168 2.00 -9.67 -2.76
CA ALA A 168 3.16 -8.79 -2.70
C ALA A 168 3.89 -8.89 -1.33
N HIS A 169 3.12 -8.95 -0.24
CA HIS A 169 3.63 -9.00 1.13
C HIS A 169 4.27 -10.34 1.49
N GLU A 170 3.75 -11.46 0.97
CA GLU A 170 4.38 -12.79 1.09
C GLU A 170 5.81 -12.80 0.52
N HIS A 171 6.07 -11.97 -0.50
CA HIS A 171 7.40 -11.75 -1.08
C HIS A 171 8.21 -10.64 -0.41
N GLY A 172 7.74 -10.10 0.72
CA GLY A 172 8.39 -9.00 1.45
C GLY A 172 8.32 -7.66 0.72
N TYR A 173 7.43 -7.50 -0.26
CA TYR A 173 7.31 -6.30 -1.08
C TYR A 173 6.11 -5.47 -0.65
N GLY A 174 6.30 -4.66 0.38
CA GLY A 174 5.29 -3.75 0.90
C GLY A 174 5.91 -2.62 1.72
N ASP A 175 5.21 -1.49 1.78
CA ASP A 175 5.52 -0.33 2.60
C ASP A 175 4.35 -0.02 3.53
N TYR A 176 4.53 0.95 4.44
CA TYR A 176 3.53 1.28 5.45
C TYR A 176 2.14 1.59 4.84
N SER A 177 2.10 2.21 3.66
CA SER A 177 0.86 2.59 2.98
C SER A 177 0.13 1.37 2.40
N SER A 178 0.86 0.37 1.88
CA SER A 178 0.25 -0.89 1.42
C SER A 178 -0.42 -1.66 2.55
N TYR A 179 0.25 -1.78 3.70
CA TYR A 179 -0.29 -2.44 4.88
C TYR A 179 -1.46 -1.66 5.49
N TYR A 180 -1.39 -0.32 5.48
CA TYR A 180 -2.53 0.52 5.85
C TYR A 180 -3.74 0.25 4.95
N ALA A 181 -3.54 0.28 3.62
CA ALA A 181 -4.61 0.07 2.65
C ALA A 181 -5.23 -1.34 2.74
N GLN A 182 -4.42 -2.36 3.00
CA GLN A 182 -4.88 -3.72 3.26
C GLN A 182 -5.72 -3.80 4.56
N GLY A 183 -5.23 -3.21 5.66
CA GLY A 183 -5.96 -3.14 6.93
C GLY A 183 -7.29 -2.39 6.80
N TYR A 184 -7.27 -1.26 6.11
CA TYR A 184 -8.48 -0.49 5.77
C TYR A 184 -9.46 -1.32 4.96
N SER A 185 -8.98 -2.09 3.98
CA SER A 185 -9.84 -2.96 3.16
C SER A 185 -10.51 -4.05 4.00
N TYR A 186 -9.77 -4.71 4.89
CA TYR A 186 -10.36 -5.67 5.84
C TYR A 186 -11.40 -5.01 6.76
N GLN A 187 -11.09 -3.83 7.30
CA GLN A 187 -12.02 -3.06 8.15
C GLN A 187 -13.31 -2.72 7.40
N ARG A 188 -13.22 -2.27 6.14
CA ARG A 188 -14.39 -1.93 5.31
C ARG A 188 -15.28 -3.14 5.02
N LEU A 189 -14.71 -4.34 4.97
CA LEU A 189 -15.44 -5.60 4.86
C LEU A 189 -15.97 -6.13 6.22
N GLY A 190 -15.76 -5.40 7.32
CA GLY A 190 -16.14 -5.83 8.68
C GLY A 190 -15.25 -6.95 9.25
N MET A 191 -14.15 -7.28 8.58
CA MET A 191 -13.16 -8.28 8.99
C MET A 191 -12.19 -7.66 10.01
N PHE A 192 -12.73 -7.25 11.16
CA PHE A 192 -12.00 -6.46 12.15
C PHE A 192 -10.79 -7.23 12.72
N GLN A 193 -10.91 -8.54 12.94
CA GLN A 193 -9.80 -9.31 13.52
C GLN A 193 -8.61 -9.40 12.57
N GLU A 194 -8.87 -9.55 11.27
CA GLU A 194 -7.89 -9.63 10.20
C GLU A 194 -7.22 -8.28 9.94
N SER A 195 -7.96 -7.18 10.10
CA SER A 195 -7.43 -5.81 9.90
C SER A 195 -6.33 -5.41 10.89
N VAL A 196 -6.25 -6.05 12.07
CA VAL A 196 -5.30 -5.68 13.13
C VAL A 196 -3.84 -5.84 12.68
N ALA A 197 -3.50 -6.97 12.06
CA ALA A 197 -2.11 -7.28 11.72
C ALA A 197 -1.53 -6.33 10.65
N PRO A 198 -2.23 -6.02 9.53
CA PRO A 198 -1.78 -5.01 8.59
C PRO A 198 -1.61 -3.62 9.22
N PHE A 199 -2.55 -3.15 10.07
CA PHE A 199 -2.38 -1.85 10.73
C PHE A 199 -1.17 -1.80 11.66
N LEU A 200 -0.94 -2.85 12.46
CA LEU A 200 0.26 -2.96 13.29
C LEU A 200 1.54 -2.94 12.44
N ARG A 201 1.54 -3.64 11.30
CA ARG A 201 2.69 -3.65 10.38
C ARG A 201 2.92 -2.28 9.74
N SER A 202 1.85 -1.55 9.41
CA SER A 202 1.95 -0.16 8.95
C SER A 202 2.63 0.74 10.00
N ILE A 203 2.19 0.65 11.26
CA ILE A 203 2.75 1.42 12.40
C ILE A 203 4.22 1.02 12.66
N GLU A 204 4.56 -0.26 12.54
CA GLU A 204 5.95 -0.71 12.69
C GLU A 204 6.87 -0.08 11.64
N LEU A 205 6.43 -0.02 10.39
CA LEU A 205 7.18 0.56 9.28
C LEU A 205 7.20 2.10 9.33
N ARG A 206 6.13 2.73 9.83
CA ARG A 206 6.05 4.18 10.01
C ARG A 206 5.25 4.52 11.28
N LYS A 207 5.97 4.65 12.39
CA LYS A 207 5.39 4.91 13.72
C LYS A 207 4.55 6.18 13.81
N ASN A 208 4.88 7.20 13.02
CA ASN A 208 4.19 8.49 13.06
C ASN A 208 3.22 8.62 11.89
N TYR A 209 2.40 7.59 11.64
CA TYR A 209 1.36 7.62 10.63
C TYR A 209 -0.03 7.61 11.29
N PRO A 210 -0.64 8.79 11.52
CA PRO A 210 -1.82 8.93 12.38
C PRO A 210 -3.03 8.16 11.85
N GLU A 211 -3.20 8.00 10.54
CA GLU A 211 -4.31 7.26 9.95
C GLU A 211 -4.31 5.78 10.34
N SER A 212 -3.13 5.14 10.46
CA SER A 212 -3.03 3.76 10.94
C SER A 212 -3.41 3.64 12.42
N HIS A 213 -3.03 4.61 13.26
CA HIS A 213 -3.44 4.65 14.66
C HIS A 213 -4.95 4.84 14.81
N LEU A 214 -5.53 5.79 14.05
CA LEU A 214 -6.97 6.07 14.08
C LEU A 214 -7.79 4.84 13.69
N ASN A 215 -7.45 4.21 12.57
CA ASN A 215 -8.19 3.04 12.08
C ASN A 215 -7.98 1.82 12.97
N LEU A 216 -6.77 1.60 13.51
CA LEU A 216 -6.55 0.54 14.50
C LEU A 216 -7.33 0.78 15.80
N ALA A 217 -7.48 2.03 16.24
CA ALA A 217 -8.32 2.38 17.37
C ALA A 217 -9.79 2.02 17.11
N PHE A 218 -10.31 2.33 15.92
CA PHE A 218 -11.66 1.98 15.50
C PHE A 218 -11.85 0.45 15.48
N VAL A 219 -10.90 -0.27 14.89
CA VAL A 219 -10.90 -1.75 14.87
C VAL A 219 -10.91 -2.32 16.29
N TYR A 220 -10.08 -1.81 17.20
CA TYR A 220 -10.09 -2.26 18.59
C TYR A 220 -11.39 -1.92 19.33
N LEU A 221 -12.03 -0.80 19.00
CA LEU A 221 -13.35 -0.45 19.54
C LEU A 221 -14.40 -1.51 19.12
N GLU A 222 -14.45 -1.86 17.84
CA GLU A 222 -15.36 -2.89 17.30
C GLU A 222 -15.09 -4.28 17.89
N LEU A 223 -13.80 -4.63 18.09
CA LEU A 223 -13.39 -5.85 18.79
C LEU A 223 -13.58 -5.79 20.32
N LYS A 224 -14.14 -4.69 20.85
CA LYS A 224 -14.38 -4.43 22.28
C LYS A 224 -13.10 -4.42 23.14
N GLN A 225 -11.94 -4.21 22.53
CA GLN A 225 -10.63 -4.07 23.17
C GLN A 225 -10.37 -2.60 23.54
N PHE A 226 -11.22 -2.05 24.39
CA PHE A 226 -11.32 -0.61 24.58
C PHE A 226 -10.05 0.06 25.12
N GLU A 227 -9.26 -0.59 25.98
CA GLU A 227 -8.00 0.00 26.46
C GLU A 227 -6.99 0.21 25.32
N LYS A 228 -6.87 -0.78 24.43
CA LYS A 228 -6.02 -0.64 23.24
C LYS A 228 -6.59 0.41 22.28
N ALA A 229 -7.91 0.46 22.13
CA ALA A 229 -8.56 1.48 21.31
C ALA A 229 -8.23 2.89 21.83
N LYS A 230 -8.25 3.08 23.16
CA LYS A 230 -7.96 4.36 23.81
C LYS A 230 -6.53 4.79 23.53
N GLU A 231 -5.56 3.90 23.76
CA GLU A 231 -4.15 4.17 23.49
C GLU A 231 -3.91 4.61 22.04
N GLN A 232 -4.46 3.87 21.07
CA GLN A 232 -4.27 4.19 19.66
C GLN A 232 -5.00 5.48 19.26
N ALA A 233 -6.19 5.76 19.82
CA ALA A 233 -6.91 7.00 19.56
C ALA A 233 -6.17 8.23 20.11
N GLN A 234 -5.57 8.12 21.30
CA GLN A 234 -4.73 9.18 21.88
C GLN A 234 -3.52 9.50 20.99
N LEU A 235 -2.82 8.46 20.52
CA LEU A 235 -1.72 8.63 19.58
C LEU A 235 -2.16 9.30 18.28
N ALA A 236 -3.33 8.94 17.74
CA ALA A 236 -3.87 9.58 16.54
C ALA A 236 -4.12 11.09 16.77
N VAL A 237 -4.72 11.48 17.90
CA VAL A 237 -4.94 12.89 18.28
C VAL A 237 -3.62 13.66 18.38
N GLU A 238 -2.58 13.06 18.95
CA GLU A 238 -1.27 13.70 19.09
C GLU A 238 -0.54 13.86 17.74
N LEU A 239 -0.70 12.90 16.83
CA LEU A 239 0.06 12.80 15.59
C LEU A 239 -0.58 13.55 14.41
N PHE A 240 -1.91 13.75 14.39
CA PHE A 240 -2.55 14.49 13.30
C PHE A 240 -2.07 15.95 13.27
N PRO A 241 -1.67 16.49 12.11
CA PRO A 241 -1.14 17.84 12.02
C PRO A 241 -2.22 18.92 12.00
N ASP A 242 -3.43 18.59 11.56
CA ASP A 242 -4.54 19.54 11.40
C ASP A 242 -5.71 19.25 12.36
N GLU A 243 -6.47 20.30 12.66
CA GLU A 243 -7.54 20.24 13.66
C GLU A 243 -8.75 19.40 13.22
N GLN A 244 -8.98 19.26 11.92
CA GLN A 244 -10.11 18.47 11.41
C GLN A 244 -9.89 17.00 11.75
N HIS A 245 -8.76 16.42 11.37
CA HIS A 245 -8.47 15.02 11.67
C HIS A 245 -8.28 14.77 13.17
N LYS A 246 -7.73 15.73 13.93
CA LYS A 246 -7.70 15.64 15.39
C LYS A 246 -9.10 15.58 16.00
N SER A 247 -10.05 16.35 15.46
CA SER A 247 -11.45 16.30 15.93
C SER A 247 -12.06 14.91 15.70
N ASP A 248 -11.82 14.31 14.53
CA ASP A 248 -12.29 12.95 14.22
C ASP A 248 -11.70 11.91 15.19
N ALA A 249 -10.39 12.01 15.45
CA ALA A 249 -9.71 11.16 16.42
C ALA A 249 -10.21 11.37 17.86
N ASN A 250 -10.48 12.62 18.26
CA ASN A 250 -11.04 12.96 19.57
C ASN A 250 -12.47 12.42 19.75
N PHE A 251 -13.29 12.45 18.70
CA PHE A 251 -14.63 11.87 18.74
C PHE A 251 -14.58 10.36 19.00
N LEU A 252 -13.66 9.66 18.33
CA LEU A 252 -13.44 8.24 18.57
C LEU A 252 -12.92 7.98 19.98
N LEU A 253 -11.94 8.76 20.45
CA LEU A 253 -11.39 8.66 21.81
C LEU A 253 -12.49 8.79 22.86
N LYS A 254 -13.34 9.82 22.74
CA LYS A 254 -14.48 10.03 23.64
C LYS A 254 -15.44 8.82 23.63
N THR A 255 -15.74 8.30 22.44
CA THR A 255 -16.59 7.11 22.30
C THR A 255 -15.98 5.91 23.03
N VAL A 256 -14.67 5.69 22.90
CA VAL A 256 -13.96 4.62 23.60
C VAL A 256 -14.03 4.80 25.13
N GLU A 257 -13.82 6.02 25.62
CA GLU A 257 -13.85 6.34 27.06
C GLU A 257 -15.24 6.11 27.67
N GLU A 258 -16.31 6.48 26.97
CA GLU A 258 -17.69 6.20 27.40
C GLU A 258 -17.94 4.68 27.51
N ARG A 259 -17.41 3.89 26.56
CA ARG A 259 -17.53 2.41 26.60
C ARG A 259 -16.71 1.78 27.72
N LEU A 260 -15.57 2.37 28.09
CA LEU A 260 -14.77 1.95 29.24
C LEU A 260 -15.50 2.22 30.56
N GLN A 261 -16.01 3.43 30.76
CA GLN A 261 -16.78 3.80 31.95
C GLN A 261 -18.03 2.91 32.12
N GLY A 262 -18.71 2.60 31.01
CA GLY A 262 -19.84 1.67 31.01
C GLY A 262 -19.47 0.21 31.37
N LYS A 263 -18.24 -0.24 31.09
CA LYS A 263 -17.74 -1.55 31.54
C LYS A 263 -17.35 -1.53 33.02
N GLU A 264 -16.70 -0.48 33.49
CA GLU A 264 -16.32 -0.33 34.91
C GLU A 264 -17.54 -0.21 35.82
N ALA A 265 -18.61 0.43 35.35
CA ALA A 265 -19.89 0.51 36.08
C ALA A 265 -20.59 -0.85 36.27
N VAL A 266 -20.23 -1.88 35.49
CA VAL A 266 -20.83 -3.23 35.54
C VAL A 266 -19.92 -4.26 36.23
N ALA A 267 -18.67 -3.91 36.54
CA ALA A 267 -17.80 -4.80 37.32
C ALA A 267 -18.36 -4.95 38.74
N PRO A 268 -18.73 -6.16 39.20
CA PRO A 268 -19.18 -6.34 40.58
C PRO A 268 -18.02 -5.94 41.50
N LYS A 269 -18.29 -5.01 42.42
CA LYS A 269 -17.35 -4.65 43.49
C LYS A 269 -16.82 -5.95 44.11
N PRO A 270 -15.49 -6.12 44.28
CA PRO A 270 -14.98 -7.23 45.07
C PRO A 270 -15.54 -7.08 46.47
N THR A 271 -16.47 -7.97 46.83
CA THR A 271 -16.98 -8.10 48.19
C THR A 271 -15.83 -8.61 49.05
N ALA A 272 -15.13 -7.68 49.69
CA ALA A 272 -14.18 -8.01 50.73
C ALA A 272 -14.93 -8.61 51.92
N THR A 273 -14.78 -9.93 52.10
CA THR A 273 -15.09 -10.69 53.31
C THR A 273 -14.44 -10.05 54.55
N PRO A 274 -15.05 -10.20 55.74
CA PRO A 274 -14.52 -11.26 56.61
C PRO A 274 -15.57 -11.91 57.52
N GLN A 275 -15.44 -13.21 57.77
CA GLN A 275 -15.40 -13.70 59.16
C GLN A 275 -14.80 -15.10 59.31
N LYS A 276 -13.90 -15.17 60.29
CA LYS A 276 -13.32 -16.37 60.89
C LYS A 276 -14.42 -17.25 61.49
N GLY A 277 -14.30 -18.58 61.35
CA GLY A 277 -15.20 -19.52 62.01
C GLY A 277 -14.71 -20.96 62.00
N THR A 278 -13.86 -21.28 62.99
CA THR A 278 -13.71 -22.60 63.64
C THR A 278 -13.30 -23.85 62.85
N LYS A 279 -12.11 -24.34 63.19
CA LYS A 279 -11.63 -25.73 63.03
C LYS A 279 -12.58 -26.75 63.68
N LYS A 280 -12.77 -27.92 63.03
CA LYS A 280 -12.81 -29.26 63.67
C LYS A 280 -12.67 -30.39 62.61
N PRO A 281 -12.38 -31.65 62.99
CA PRO A 281 -11.18 -32.35 62.53
C PRO A 281 -11.47 -33.56 61.61
N ALA A 282 -10.38 -34.11 61.08
CA ALA A 282 -10.30 -35.29 60.23
C ALA A 282 -11.04 -36.53 60.75
N ARG A 283 -11.67 -37.28 59.82
CA ARG A 283 -11.94 -38.71 59.98
C ARG A 283 -11.63 -39.48 58.68
N LYS A 284 -10.57 -40.29 58.81
CA LYS A 284 -10.28 -41.64 58.29
C LYS A 284 -10.77 -42.09 56.91
N ARG A 285 -9.79 -42.57 56.13
CA ARG A 285 -9.89 -43.51 55.00
C ARG A 285 -10.65 -44.79 55.34
N VAL A 286 -11.45 -45.24 54.36
CA VAL A 286 -11.95 -46.60 54.07
C VAL A 286 -12.22 -46.50 52.55
N ILE A 287 -11.63 -47.21 51.58
CA ILE A 287 -10.80 -48.42 51.44
C ILE A 287 -9.74 -48.09 50.37
#